data_AF-A0A672QG57-F1
#
_entry.id   AF-A0A672QG57-F1
#
_cell.length_a   1.000
_cell.length_b   1.000
_cell.length_c   1.000
_cell.angle_alpha   90.00
_cell.angle_beta   90.00
_cell.angle_gamma   90.00
#
_symmetry.space_group_name_H-M   'P 1'
#
loop_
_entity.id
_entity.type
_entity.pdbx_description
1 polymer ?
#
loop_
_entity_poly.entity_id
_entity_poly.type
_entity_poly.pdbx_seq_one_letter_code
_entity_poly.pdbx_strand_id
1 'polypeptide(L)'
;MANIAVQRIKREFKEVLKSEETSKNQIKVDLVDENFTELKGEIAGPPDTPYEGGRFELEIKIPETYPFNPPKVRFITKIWHPNISSVTGAICLDILKDQWAAAMTLRTVLLSLQALLAAAEPDDPQDAVVANQYKQNPEMFKQTARLWSHVYAGAPVSSPDYTRKIDKLCAMGFDKVSNIHANLHCICMEARFIKIW
;
A
#
# COMPACT_ATOMS: atom_id res chain seq x y z
N MET A 1 -6.70 -27.33 1.78
CA MET A 1 -7.83 -26.41 1.50
C MET A 1 -9.08 -27.20 1.13
N ALA A 2 -10.26 -26.83 1.65
CA ALA A 2 -11.53 -27.50 1.32
C ALA A 2 -11.95 -27.24 -0.15
N ASN A 3 -12.69 -28.19 -0.76
CA ASN A 3 -13.11 -28.11 -2.16
C ASN A 3 -13.87 -26.81 -2.49
N ILE A 4 -14.72 -26.33 -1.57
CA ILE A 4 -15.48 -25.08 -1.74
C ILE A 4 -14.58 -23.85 -1.91
N ALA A 5 -13.50 -23.76 -1.14
CA ALA A 5 -12.57 -22.64 -1.19
C ALA A 5 -11.80 -22.64 -2.51
N VAL A 6 -11.30 -23.81 -2.94
CA VAL A 6 -10.57 -23.96 -4.21
C VAL A 6 -11.44 -23.58 -5.41
N GLN A 7 -12.68 -24.07 -5.47
CA GLN A 7 -13.61 -23.72 -6.56
C GLN A 7 -13.91 -22.23 -6.59
N ARG A 8 -14.08 -21.63 -5.42
CA ARG A 8 -14.35 -20.20 -5.29
C ARG A 8 -13.16 -19.35 -5.73
N ILE A 9 -11.95 -19.64 -5.26
CA ILE A 9 -10.74 -18.90 -5.67
C ILE A 9 -10.51 -19.04 -7.16
N LYS A 10 -10.67 -20.24 -7.74
CA LYS A 10 -10.56 -20.43 -9.21
C LYS A 10 -11.55 -19.56 -9.99
N ARG A 11 -12.78 -19.40 -9.49
CA ARG A 11 -13.79 -18.53 -10.09
C ARG A 11 -13.41 -17.05 -9.99
N GLU A 12 -13.03 -16.60 -8.79
CA GLU A 12 -12.66 -15.19 -8.55
C GLU A 12 -11.36 -14.79 -9.25
N PHE A 13 -10.39 -15.70 -9.34
CA PHE A 13 -9.17 -15.50 -10.11
C PHE A 13 -9.49 -15.26 -11.58
N LYS A 14 -10.36 -16.09 -12.17
CA LYS A 14 -10.84 -15.89 -13.56
C LYS A 14 -11.65 -14.61 -13.73
N GLU A 15 -12.41 -14.21 -12.71
CA GLU A 15 -13.16 -12.95 -12.70
C GLU A 15 -12.20 -11.76 -12.78
N VAL A 16 -11.14 -11.73 -11.95
CA VAL A 16 -10.13 -10.66 -12.00
C VAL A 16 -9.45 -10.64 -13.37
N LEU A 17 -8.98 -11.78 -13.88
CA LEU A 17 -8.31 -11.85 -15.20
C LEU A 17 -9.16 -11.34 -16.37
N LYS A 18 -10.49 -11.47 -16.27
CA LYS A 18 -11.43 -11.03 -17.32
C LYS A 18 -12.04 -9.65 -17.03
N SER A 19 -11.65 -9.02 -15.93
CA SER A 19 -12.23 -7.75 -15.50
C SER A 19 -11.79 -6.59 -16.41
N GLU A 20 -12.65 -5.58 -16.54
CA GLU A 20 -12.28 -4.34 -17.23
C GLU A 20 -11.14 -3.63 -16.51
N GLU A 21 -11.08 -3.74 -15.18
CA GLU A 21 -10.03 -3.13 -14.37
C GLU A 21 -8.66 -3.70 -14.70
N THR A 22 -8.54 -5.02 -14.86
CA THR A 22 -7.30 -5.64 -15.34
C THR A 22 -6.97 -5.23 -16.77
N SER A 23 -7.96 -5.11 -17.65
CA SER A 23 -7.75 -4.60 -19.02
C SER A 23 -7.26 -3.15 -19.05
N LYS A 24 -7.67 -2.34 -18.08
CA LYS A 24 -7.21 -0.96 -17.85
C LYS A 24 -5.97 -0.89 -16.95
N ASN A 25 -5.33 -2.04 -16.70
CA ASN A 25 -4.14 -2.19 -15.86
C ASN A 25 -4.29 -1.67 -14.42
N GLN A 26 -5.51 -1.60 -13.87
CA GLN A 26 -5.79 -1.08 -12.53
C GLN A 26 -5.51 -2.10 -11.43
N ILE A 27 -5.86 -3.36 -11.67
CA ILE A 27 -5.67 -4.45 -10.71
C ILE A 27 -5.16 -5.71 -11.43
N LYS A 28 -4.40 -6.53 -10.74
CA LYS A 28 -3.92 -7.83 -11.21
C LYS A 28 -3.86 -8.82 -10.06
N VAL A 29 -3.98 -10.10 -10.38
CA VAL A 29 -3.69 -11.19 -9.46
C VAL A 29 -2.93 -12.29 -10.20
N ASP A 30 -1.89 -12.80 -9.56
CA ASP A 30 -1.06 -13.92 -10.03
C ASP A 30 -1.07 -15.05 -8.98
N LEU A 31 -0.92 -16.28 -9.46
CA LEU A 31 -0.77 -17.45 -8.59
C LEU A 31 0.68 -17.55 -8.12
N VAL A 32 0.88 -17.70 -6.81
CA VAL A 32 2.20 -17.98 -6.23
C VAL A 32 2.40 -19.48 -6.08
N ASP A 33 1.34 -20.20 -5.72
CA ASP A 33 1.34 -21.65 -5.59
C ASP A 33 0.25 -22.32 -6.45
N GLU A 34 0.37 -23.64 -6.63
CA GLU A 34 -0.62 -24.44 -7.34
C GLU A 34 -1.87 -24.75 -6.49
N ASN A 35 -1.79 -24.53 -5.18
CA ASN A 35 -2.80 -24.91 -4.20
C ASN A 35 -3.82 -23.81 -3.91
N PHE A 36 -3.68 -22.64 -4.55
CA PHE A 36 -4.51 -21.45 -4.38
C PHE A 36 -4.50 -20.91 -2.94
N THR A 37 -3.48 -21.23 -2.15
CA THR A 37 -3.32 -20.76 -0.76
C THR A 37 -2.63 -19.40 -0.68
N GLU A 38 -1.76 -19.11 -1.63
CA GLU A 38 -1.03 -17.84 -1.74
C GLU A 38 -1.16 -17.26 -3.15
N LEU A 39 -1.51 -15.97 -3.19
CA LEU A 39 -1.67 -15.18 -4.40
C LEU A 39 -0.86 -13.90 -4.26
N LYS A 40 -0.41 -13.38 -5.40
CA LYS A 40 0.22 -12.07 -5.49
C LYS A 40 -0.73 -11.12 -6.18
N GLY A 41 -1.20 -10.11 -5.45
CA GLY A 41 -2.00 -9.02 -6.01
C GLY A 41 -1.11 -7.87 -6.49
N GLU A 42 -1.63 -7.06 -7.39
CA GLU A 42 -1.04 -5.76 -7.73
C GLU A 42 -2.15 -4.75 -7.99
N ILE A 43 -2.00 -3.54 -7.45
CA ILE A 43 -2.92 -2.42 -7.71
C ILE A 43 -2.15 -1.21 -8.22
N ALA A 44 -2.74 -0.47 -9.15
CA ALA A 44 -2.25 0.82 -9.59
C ALA A 44 -2.65 1.91 -8.59
N GLY A 45 -1.74 2.84 -8.31
CA GLY A 45 -2.06 4.03 -7.54
C GLY A 45 -3.16 4.86 -8.23
N PRO A 46 -4.22 5.28 -7.52
CA PRO A 46 -5.31 6.04 -8.13
C PRO A 46 -4.82 7.39 -8.68
N PRO A 47 -5.47 7.92 -9.74
CA PRO A 47 -5.16 9.24 -10.26
C PRO A 47 -5.45 10.33 -9.22
N ASP A 48 -4.78 11.47 -9.34
CA ASP A 48 -4.92 12.64 -8.46
C ASP A 48 -4.53 12.38 -6.98
N THR A 49 -3.84 11.26 -6.72
CA THR A 49 -3.30 10.90 -5.41
C THR A 49 -1.77 10.99 -5.40
N PRO A 50 -1.10 11.03 -4.24
CA PRO A 50 0.37 10.90 -4.20
C PRO A 50 0.89 9.54 -4.69
N TYR A 51 0.00 8.56 -4.93
CA TYR A 51 0.34 7.21 -5.37
C TYR A 51 0.27 7.03 -6.89
N GLU A 52 -0.26 8.02 -7.61
CA GLU A 52 -0.48 7.98 -9.05
C GLU A 52 0.79 7.56 -9.83
N GLY A 53 0.61 6.66 -10.80
CA GLY A 53 1.69 6.11 -11.60
C GLY A 53 2.52 5.02 -10.90
N GLY A 54 2.33 4.81 -9.58
CA GLY A 54 2.93 3.70 -8.84
C GLY A 54 2.18 2.37 -9.01
N ARG A 55 2.90 1.26 -8.88
CA ARG A 55 2.36 -0.10 -8.76
C ARG A 55 2.69 -0.72 -7.41
N PHE A 56 1.66 -1.22 -6.73
CA PHE A 56 1.77 -1.72 -5.37
C PHE A 56 1.46 -3.21 -5.34
N GLU A 57 2.48 -4.01 -5.06
CA GLU A 57 2.38 -5.45 -4.91
C GLU A 57 1.80 -5.82 -3.53
N LEU A 58 0.95 -6.84 -3.52
CA LEU A 58 0.23 -7.33 -2.38
C LEU A 58 0.48 -8.82 -2.20
N GLU A 59 0.72 -9.24 -0.97
CA GLU A 59 0.68 -10.63 -0.53
C GLU A 59 -0.76 -10.95 -0.11
N ILE A 60 -1.35 -12.00 -0.67
CA ILE A 60 -2.71 -12.42 -0.37
C ILE A 60 -2.68 -13.89 0.04
N LYS A 61 -3.02 -14.17 1.30
CA LYS A 61 -3.07 -15.53 1.85
C LYS A 61 -4.51 -15.93 2.12
N ILE A 62 -4.92 -17.05 1.53
CA ILE A 62 -6.28 -17.57 1.62
C ILE A 62 -6.38 -18.51 2.84
N PRO A 63 -7.23 -18.21 3.84
CA PRO A 63 -7.43 -19.11 4.97
C PRO A 63 -8.18 -20.38 4.55
N GLU A 64 -8.02 -21.46 5.31
CA GLU A 64 -8.77 -22.69 5.06
C GLU A 64 -10.29 -22.53 5.18
N THR A 65 -10.72 -21.53 5.95
CA THR A 65 -12.12 -21.16 6.18
C THR A 65 -12.67 -20.21 5.12
N TYR A 66 -11.91 -19.88 4.07
CA TYR A 66 -12.44 -19.10 2.95
C TYR A 66 -13.64 -19.81 2.34
N PRO A 67 -14.77 -19.13 2.11
CA PRO A 67 -14.97 -17.67 2.13
C PRO A 67 -15.64 -17.09 3.37
N PHE A 68 -15.77 -17.87 4.44
CA PHE A 68 -16.42 -17.40 5.66
C PHE A 68 -15.53 -16.45 6.46
N ASN A 69 -14.21 -16.49 6.24
CA ASN A 69 -13.26 -15.51 6.74
C ASN A 69 -12.52 -14.81 5.58
N PRO A 70 -12.10 -13.54 5.78
CA PRO A 70 -11.41 -12.77 4.76
C PRO A 70 -10.02 -13.33 4.44
N PRO A 71 -9.49 -13.05 3.23
CA PRO A 71 -8.08 -13.28 2.95
C PRO A 71 -7.21 -12.38 3.84
N LYS A 72 -6.02 -12.86 4.20
CA LYS A 72 -5.00 -12.02 4.86
C LYS A 72 -4.23 -11.29 3.78
N VAL A 73 -4.29 -9.96 3.78
CA VAL A 73 -3.65 -9.12 2.76
C VAL A 73 -2.61 -8.21 3.42
N ARG A 74 -1.45 -8.05 2.77
CA ARG A 74 -0.37 -7.17 3.21
C ARG A 74 0.33 -6.55 2.01
N PHE A 75 0.74 -5.29 2.10
CA PHE A 75 1.56 -4.66 1.08
C PHE A 75 2.98 -5.24 1.10
N ILE A 76 3.44 -5.75 -0.04
CA ILE A 76 4.84 -6.11 -0.28
C ILE A 76 5.61 -4.83 -0.64
N THR A 77 5.06 -4.03 -1.54
CA THR A 77 5.60 -2.70 -1.88
C THR A 77 5.47 -1.77 -0.69
N LYS A 78 6.58 -1.19 -0.23
CA LYS A 78 6.57 -0.19 0.84
C LYS A 78 5.73 1.03 0.43
N ILE A 79 4.88 1.49 1.34
CA ILE A 79 3.97 2.61 1.08
C ILE A 79 3.86 3.51 2.31
N TRP A 80 3.68 4.81 2.07
CA TRP A 80 3.45 5.82 3.10
C TRP A 80 1.96 6.18 3.12
N HIS A 81 1.18 5.55 4.00
CA HIS A 81 -0.27 5.74 4.09
C HIS A 81 -0.77 5.57 5.53
N PRO A 82 -1.71 6.40 6.04
CA PRO A 82 -2.17 6.32 7.45
C PRO A 82 -2.69 4.94 7.88
N ASN A 83 -3.41 4.26 6.98
CA ASN A 83 -4.02 2.94 7.22
C ASN A 83 -3.13 1.75 6.81
N ILE A 84 -1.86 1.97 6.44
CA ILE A 84 -0.93 0.90 6.07
C ILE A 84 0.39 1.10 6.81
N SER A 85 0.89 0.07 7.50
CA SER A 85 2.16 0.16 8.22
C SER A 85 3.34 0.43 7.27
N SER A 86 4.12 1.47 7.54
CA SER A 86 5.29 1.83 6.73
C SER A 86 6.43 0.81 6.83
N VAL A 87 6.38 -0.05 7.85
CA VAL A 87 7.41 -1.05 8.17
C VAL A 87 7.01 -2.42 7.64
N THR A 88 5.78 -2.87 7.93
CA THR A 88 5.34 -4.25 7.65
C THR A 88 4.42 -4.36 6.44
N GLY A 89 3.76 -3.28 6.03
CA GLY A 89 2.70 -3.29 5.03
C GLY A 89 1.37 -3.87 5.54
N ALA A 90 1.22 -4.09 6.86
CA ALA A 90 -0.06 -4.46 7.46
C ALA A 90 -1.12 -3.40 7.17
N ILE A 91 -2.39 -3.81 7.01
CA ILE A 91 -3.49 -2.96 6.54
C ILE A 91 -4.56 -2.86 7.62
N CYS A 92 -5.02 -1.65 7.92
CA CYS A 92 -6.25 -1.41 8.67
C CYS A 92 -7.38 -1.13 7.68
N LEU A 93 -8.22 -2.14 7.40
CA LEU A 93 -9.42 -2.02 6.59
C LEU A 93 -10.49 -2.95 7.15
N ASP A 94 -11.70 -2.42 7.33
CA ASP A 94 -12.85 -3.08 7.95
C ASP A 94 -13.28 -4.38 7.24
N ILE A 95 -13.27 -4.41 5.90
CA ILE A 95 -13.62 -5.60 5.12
C ILE A 95 -12.61 -6.75 5.28
N LEU A 96 -11.40 -6.46 5.77
CA LEU A 96 -10.39 -7.47 6.10
C LEU A 96 -10.48 -7.92 7.56
N LYS A 97 -11.46 -7.42 8.31
CA LYS A 97 -11.70 -7.68 9.73
C LYS A 97 -13.15 -8.15 9.94
N ASP A 98 -13.99 -7.28 10.51
CA ASP A 98 -15.34 -7.57 10.99
C ASP A 98 -16.43 -7.28 9.95
N GLN A 99 -16.17 -6.46 8.94
CA GLN A 99 -17.12 -6.18 7.86
C GLN A 99 -16.97 -7.12 6.65
N TRP A 100 -16.22 -8.21 6.80
CA TRP A 100 -16.10 -9.21 5.75
C TRP A 100 -17.45 -9.90 5.48
N ALA A 101 -17.91 -9.82 4.25
CA ALA A 101 -19.05 -10.60 3.79
C ALA A 101 -18.58 -11.74 2.90
N ALA A 102 -19.12 -12.95 3.10
CA ALA A 102 -18.86 -14.08 2.23
C ALA A 102 -19.37 -13.88 0.78
N ALA A 103 -19.93 -12.73 0.40
CA ALA A 103 -20.21 -12.37 -0.99
C ALA A 103 -19.04 -11.60 -1.66
N MET A 104 -18.10 -11.07 -0.89
CA MET A 104 -16.93 -10.33 -1.40
C MET A 104 -15.97 -11.25 -2.15
N THR A 105 -15.24 -10.70 -3.11
CA THR A 105 -14.32 -11.42 -3.98
C THR A 105 -12.93 -10.82 -3.95
N LEU A 106 -11.93 -11.53 -4.49
CA LEU A 106 -10.59 -10.97 -4.75
C LEU A 106 -10.66 -9.63 -5.50
N ARG A 107 -11.55 -9.51 -6.49
CA ARG A 107 -11.76 -8.26 -7.25
C ARG A 107 -12.21 -7.12 -6.34
N THR A 108 -13.23 -7.34 -5.50
CA THR A 108 -13.74 -6.29 -4.61
C THR A 108 -12.73 -5.90 -3.55
N VAL A 109 -11.91 -6.85 -3.05
CA VAL A 109 -10.81 -6.56 -2.12
C VAL A 109 -9.76 -5.66 -2.76
N LEU A 110 -9.29 -5.99 -3.97
CA LEU A 110 -8.29 -5.18 -4.69
C LEU A 110 -8.81 -3.76 -4.97
N LEU A 111 -10.07 -3.63 -5.39
CA LEU A 111 -10.72 -2.34 -5.62
C LEU A 111 -10.89 -1.52 -4.33
N SER A 112 -11.22 -2.17 -3.21
CA SER A 112 -11.36 -1.49 -1.92
C SER A 112 -10.02 -0.98 -1.41
N LEU A 113 -8.93 -1.71 -1.65
CA LEU A 113 -7.58 -1.24 -1.34
C LEU A 113 -7.18 -0.05 -2.22
N GLN A 114 -7.55 -0.06 -3.51
CA GLN A 114 -7.33 1.09 -4.39
C GLN A 114 -8.14 2.31 -3.92
N ALA A 115 -9.40 2.13 -3.49
CA ALA A 115 -10.22 3.19 -2.91
C ALA A 115 -9.62 3.73 -1.60
N LEU A 116 -9.08 2.86 -0.74
CA LEU A 116 -8.37 3.26 0.48
C LEU A 116 -7.20 4.20 0.18
N LEU A 117 -6.43 3.96 -0.89
CA LEU A 117 -5.34 4.86 -1.30
C LEU A 117 -5.83 6.25 -1.72
N ALA A 118 -7.06 6.36 -2.21
CA ALA A 118 -7.66 7.65 -2.58
C ALA A 118 -8.28 8.38 -1.37
N ALA A 119 -8.77 7.63 -0.39
CA ALA A 119 -9.46 8.15 0.79
C ALA A 119 -8.94 7.46 2.06
N ALA A 120 -7.87 8.02 2.63
CA ALA A 120 -7.34 7.58 3.91
C ALA A 120 -8.29 7.91 5.06
N GLU A 121 -8.28 7.07 6.10
CA GLU A 121 -9.04 7.27 7.35
C GLU A 121 -8.05 7.49 8.51
N PRO A 122 -7.56 8.72 8.74
CA PRO A 122 -6.50 8.99 9.70
C PRO A 122 -6.94 8.90 11.17
N ASP A 123 -8.24 8.78 11.45
CA ASP A 123 -8.77 8.64 12.82
C ASP A 123 -8.83 7.18 13.31
N ASP A 124 -8.75 6.21 12.40
CA ASP A 124 -8.46 4.79 12.70
C ASP A 124 -7.17 4.30 12.00
N PRO A 125 -5.99 4.81 12.41
CA PRO A 125 -4.75 4.59 11.68
C PRO A 125 -4.11 3.23 11.99
N GLN A 126 -3.43 2.69 10.98
CA GLN A 126 -2.50 1.58 11.16
C GLN A 126 -1.10 2.05 11.57
N ASP A 127 -0.73 3.26 11.15
CA ASP A 127 0.56 3.88 11.41
C ASP A 127 0.37 5.28 12.00
N ALA A 128 0.61 5.40 13.31
CA ALA A 128 0.37 6.64 14.05
C ALA A 128 1.29 7.78 13.60
N VAL A 129 2.51 7.50 13.15
CA VAL A 129 3.45 8.52 12.69
C VAL A 129 2.98 9.10 11.36
N VAL A 130 2.59 8.22 10.42
CA VAL A 130 2.06 8.63 9.12
C VAL A 130 0.76 9.40 9.29
N ALA A 131 -0.16 8.91 10.13
CA ALA A 131 -1.44 9.56 10.40
C ALA A 131 -1.27 10.93 11.08
N ASN A 132 -0.33 11.05 12.00
CA ASN A 132 -0.01 12.34 12.62
C ASN A 132 0.53 13.35 11.60
N GLN A 133 1.43 12.92 10.71
CA GLN A 133 1.92 13.77 9.62
C GLN A 133 0.80 14.17 8.66
N TYR A 134 -0.07 13.23 8.30
CA TYR A 134 -1.25 13.47 7.45
C TYR A 134 -2.14 14.57 8.03
N LYS A 135 -2.43 14.53 9.33
CA LYS A 135 -3.30 15.50 10.01
C LYS A 135 -2.61 16.84 10.27
N GLN A 136 -1.34 16.84 10.68
CA GLN A 136 -0.62 18.06 11.08
C GLN A 136 0.02 18.81 9.90
N ASN A 137 0.47 18.09 8.87
CA ASN A 137 1.14 18.68 7.72
C ASN A 137 0.80 17.92 6.42
N PRO A 138 -0.39 18.17 5.85
CA PRO A 138 -0.88 17.47 4.65
C PRO A 138 0.05 17.61 3.44
N GLU A 139 0.70 18.76 3.27
CA GLU A 139 1.62 18.98 2.15
C GLU A 139 2.89 18.14 2.31
N MET A 140 3.47 18.09 3.51
CA MET A 140 4.63 17.23 3.78
C MET A 140 4.27 15.76 3.57
N PHE A 141 3.11 15.31 4.07
CA PHE A 141 2.61 13.96 3.82
C PHE A 141 2.54 13.67 2.31
N LYS A 142 1.93 14.56 1.52
CA LYS A 142 1.79 14.39 0.07
C LYS A 142 3.13 14.24 -0.63
N GLN A 143 4.12 15.05 -0.25
CA GLN A 143 5.48 14.97 -0.80
C GLN A 143 6.18 13.68 -0.37
N THR A 144 6.06 13.28 0.89
CA THR A 144 6.63 12.02 1.40
C THR A 144 6.00 10.80 0.70
N ALA A 145 4.67 10.76 0.55
CA ALA A 145 3.97 9.67 -0.13
C ALA A 145 4.31 9.59 -1.62
N ARG A 146 4.47 10.73 -2.31
CA ARG A 146 4.99 10.77 -3.70
C ARG A 146 6.40 10.23 -3.80
N LEU A 147 7.28 10.62 -2.89
CA LEU A 147 8.65 10.13 -2.84
C LEU A 147 8.69 8.60 -2.64
N TRP A 148 7.91 8.08 -1.70
CA TRP A 148 7.82 6.63 -1.48
C TRP A 148 7.27 5.90 -2.70
N SER A 149 6.25 6.46 -3.35
CA SER A 149 5.70 5.90 -4.59
C SER A 149 6.72 5.90 -5.73
N HIS A 150 7.54 6.94 -5.85
CA HIS A 150 8.63 6.98 -6.82
C HIS A 150 9.69 5.92 -6.54
N VAL A 151 10.15 5.83 -5.28
CA VAL A 151 11.26 4.95 -4.90
C VAL A 151 10.88 3.47 -4.88
N TYR A 152 9.68 3.15 -4.36
CA TYR A 152 9.28 1.76 -4.12
C TYR A 152 8.26 1.22 -5.13
N ALA A 153 7.45 2.10 -5.73
CA ALA A 153 6.35 1.70 -6.61
C ALA A 153 6.56 2.11 -8.08
N GLY A 154 7.69 2.74 -8.42
CA GLY A 154 8.02 3.13 -9.80
C GLY A 154 7.22 4.32 -10.34
N ALA A 155 6.57 5.10 -9.46
CA ALA A 155 5.88 6.33 -9.87
C ALA A 155 6.86 7.34 -10.50
N PRO A 156 6.40 8.24 -11.38
CA PRO A 156 7.25 9.28 -11.97
C PRO A 156 7.88 10.18 -10.90
N VAL A 157 9.01 10.79 -11.27
CA VAL A 157 9.95 11.44 -10.33
C VAL A 157 9.26 12.46 -9.43
N SER A 158 9.48 12.32 -8.12
CA SER A 158 9.07 13.29 -7.10
C SER A 158 9.82 14.63 -7.23
N SER A 159 9.36 15.66 -6.53
CA SER A 159 9.98 17.01 -6.52
C SER A 159 11.52 16.94 -6.50
N PRO A 160 12.24 17.68 -7.39
CA PRO A 160 13.69 17.64 -7.52
C PRO A 160 14.44 17.92 -6.21
N ASP A 161 13.83 18.69 -5.30
CA ASP A 161 14.43 19.07 -4.03
C ASP A 161 14.58 17.89 -3.06
N TYR A 162 13.63 16.96 -3.06
CA TYR A 162 13.70 15.77 -2.21
C TYR A 162 14.72 14.76 -2.74
N THR A 163 14.77 14.56 -4.06
CA THR A 163 15.79 13.73 -4.71
C THR A 163 17.19 14.24 -4.37
N ARG A 164 17.42 15.57 -4.46
CA ARG A 164 18.69 16.20 -4.06
C ARG A 164 19.03 15.98 -2.58
N LYS A 165 18.06 16.08 -1.68
CA LYS A 165 18.28 15.83 -0.24
C LYS A 165 18.66 14.38 0.02
N ILE A 166 18.02 13.43 -0.65
CA ILE A 166 18.34 11.99 -0.55
C ILE A 166 19.73 11.71 -1.12
N ASP A 167 20.07 12.29 -2.27
CA ASP A 167 21.38 12.10 -2.90
C ASP A 167 22.50 12.65 -2.02
N LYS A 168 22.30 13.81 -1.36
CA LYS A 168 23.24 14.35 -0.37
C LYS A 168 23.48 13.39 0.80
N LEU A 169 22.41 12.79 1.35
CA LEU A 169 22.54 11.82 2.44
C LEU A 169 23.21 10.52 1.99
N CYS A 170 22.91 10.05 0.78
CA CYS A 170 23.59 8.88 0.21
C CYS A 170 25.09 9.17 -0.01
N ALA A 171 25.44 10.38 -0.46
CA ALA A 171 26.82 10.82 -0.62
C ALA A 171 27.58 10.92 0.72
N MET A 172 26.87 11.08 1.84
CA MET A 172 27.43 11.06 3.19
C MET A 172 27.62 9.63 3.74
N GLY A 173 27.39 8.59 2.93
CA GLY A 173 27.62 7.19 3.31
C GLY A 173 26.45 6.49 3.99
N PHE A 174 25.28 7.11 4.03
CA PHE A 174 24.07 6.48 4.55
C PHE A 174 23.35 5.67 3.46
N ASP A 175 22.85 4.48 3.78
CA ASP A 175 22.11 3.65 2.84
C ASP A 175 20.81 4.32 2.37
N LYS A 176 20.56 4.27 1.05
CA LYS A 176 19.39 4.88 0.39
C LYS A 176 18.06 4.44 0.98
N VAL A 177 17.97 3.19 1.45
CA VAL A 177 16.78 2.59 2.08
C VAL A 177 16.61 3.05 3.53
N SER A 178 17.70 3.17 4.28
CA SER A 178 17.73 3.64 5.66
C SER A 178 17.42 5.13 5.75
N ASN A 179 17.83 5.91 4.74
CA ASN A 179 17.62 7.36 4.66
C ASN A 179 16.16 7.78 4.51
N ILE A 180 15.32 7.00 3.84
CA ILE A 180 13.90 7.34 3.66
C ILE A 180 13.14 7.24 5.00
N HIS A 181 13.46 6.22 5.82
CA HIS A 181 12.93 6.11 7.18
C HIS A 181 13.56 7.14 8.14
N ALA A 182 14.88 7.38 8.05
CA ALA A 182 15.58 8.32 8.93
C ALA A 182 15.20 9.78 8.68
N ASN A 183 14.96 10.18 7.42
CA ASN A 183 14.47 11.52 7.08
C ASN A 183 13.10 11.81 7.72
N LEU A 184 12.25 10.82 7.94
CA LEU A 184 10.94 11.04 8.54
C LEU A 184 11.00 11.30 10.05
N HIS A 185 11.98 10.70 10.74
CA HIS A 185 12.23 11.02 12.14
C HIS A 185 13.02 12.33 12.29
N CYS A 186 14.01 12.59 11.42
CA CYS A 186 14.80 13.83 11.44
C CYS A 186 14.03 15.05 10.94
N ILE A 187 13.23 14.98 9.87
CA ILE A 187 12.46 16.12 9.34
C ILE A 187 11.29 16.48 10.29
N CYS A 188 10.66 15.50 10.94
CA CYS A 188 9.68 15.76 12.01
C CYS A 188 10.32 16.34 13.28
N MET A 189 11.59 16.02 13.57
CA MET A 189 12.34 16.66 14.68
C MET A 189 12.93 18.03 14.28
N GLU A 190 13.32 18.25 13.03
CA GLU A 190 13.85 19.52 12.52
C GLU A 190 12.77 20.60 12.40
N ALA A 191 11.49 20.22 12.29
CA ALA A 191 10.38 21.16 12.44
C ALA A 191 10.29 21.79 13.85
N ARG A 192 11.05 21.27 14.84
CA ARG A 192 11.28 21.94 16.14
C ARG A 192 12.62 22.68 16.25
N PHE A 193 13.55 22.49 15.32
CA PHE A 193 14.88 23.09 15.38
C PHE A 193 15.12 24.24 14.39
N ILE A 194 14.30 24.42 13.34
CA ILE A 194 14.35 25.61 12.47
C ILE A 194 13.57 26.78 13.11
N LYS A 195 13.88 27.08 14.37
CA LYS A 195 13.57 28.37 15.03
C LYS A 195 14.64 28.84 16.00
N ILE A 196 15.81 28.19 16.06
CA ILE A 196 16.94 28.71 16.83
C ILE A 196 18.22 28.42 16.02
N TRP A 197 18.87 29.51 15.60
CA TRP A 197 19.99 29.68 14.67
C TRP A 197 19.61 29.89 13.20
#